data_AF-A0A7J7CN38-F1
#
_entry.id   AF-A0A7J7CN38-F1
#
_cell.length_a   1.000
_cell.length_b   1.000
_cell.length_c   1.000
_cell.angle_alpha   90.00
_cell.angle_beta   90.00
_cell.angle_gamma   90.00
#
_symmetry.space_group_name_H-M   'P 1'
#
loop_
_entity.id
_entity.type
_entity.pdbx_description
1 polymer ?
#
loop_
_entity_poly.entity_id
_entity_poly.type
_entity_poly.pdbx_seq_one_letter_code
_entity_poly.pdbx_strand_id
1 'polypeptide(L)'
;MQPVDVEGLGLHDYYQVVDKPMDFSTIKNQMEARDGTGYKNVREMCADVRLVFKNAMKYNDAKSDVHVMAKTLLGKFQEKWLVLLPKVTEEIDKLDMHLEELRETIVRKCRFVQELAVVCG
;
A
#
# COMPACT_ATOMS: atom_id res chain seq x y z
N MET A 1 11.70 -9.50 4.77
CA MET A 1 11.62 -9.52 6.23
C MET A 1 10.27 -10.08 6.60
N GLN A 2 10.27 -11.10 7.46
CA GLN A 2 9.08 -11.76 8.02
C GLN A 2 8.68 -11.06 9.34
N PRO A 3 7.52 -11.41 9.93
CA PRO A 3 7.19 -10.98 11.29
C PRO A 3 8.34 -11.23 12.27
N VAL A 4 8.46 -10.37 13.30
CA VAL A 4 9.45 -10.57 14.36
C VAL A 4 9.13 -11.84 15.12
N ASP A 5 10.09 -12.76 15.21
CA ASP A 5 9.98 -13.98 16.00
C ASP A 5 10.18 -13.66 17.49
N VAL A 6 9.13 -13.14 18.11
CA VAL A 6 9.12 -12.66 19.50
C VAL A 6 9.49 -13.79 20.47
N GLU A 7 8.99 -15.00 20.26
CA GLU A 7 9.27 -16.16 21.11
C GLU A 7 10.71 -16.66 20.91
N GLY A 8 11.13 -16.87 19.66
CA GLY A 8 12.48 -17.35 19.35
C GLY A 8 13.59 -16.38 19.77
N LEU A 9 13.28 -15.08 19.86
CA LEU A 9 14.19 -14.04 20.34
C LEU A 9 14.05 -13.70 21.83
N GLY A 10 13.09 -14.30 22.55
CA GLY A 10 12.87 -14.06 23.98
C GLY A 10 12.40 -12.63 24.32
N LEU A 11 11.67 -11.98 23.41
CA LEU A 11 11.26 -10.57 23.52
C LEU A 11 9.92 -10.42 24.27
N HIS A 12 9.89 -10.78 25.55
CA HIS A 12 8.66 -10.90 26.34
C HIS A 12 7.82 -9.60 26.46
N ASP A 13 8.43 -8.44 26.22
CA ASP A 13 7.81 -7.12 26.28
C ASP A 13 7.42 -6.56 24.90
N TYR A 14 7.70 -7.28 23.81
CA TYR A 14 7.53 -6.74 22.45
C TYR A 14 6.13 -6.21 22.18
N TYR A 15 5.09 -6.97 22.52
CA TYR A 15 3.70 -6.56 22.32
C TYR A 15 3.19 -5.53 23.35
N GLN A 16 3.96 -5.27 24.41
CA GLN A 16 3.68 -4.17 25.35
C GLN A 16 4.22 -2.84 24.81
N VAL A 17 5.32 -2.91 24.03
CA VAL A 17 5.97 -1.74 23.43
C VAL A 17 5.44 -1.47 22.02
N VAL A 18 5.18 -2.49 21.22
CA VAL A 18 4.78 -2.39 19.80
C VAL A 18 3.30 -2.72 19.64
N ASP A 19 2.50 -1.67 19.39
CA ASP A 19 1.03 -1.76 19.37
C ASP A 19 0.49 -2.51 18.15
N LYS A 20 1.07 -2.25 16.97
CA LYS A 20 0.71 -2.89 15.70
C LYS A 20 1.98 -3.44 15.05
N PRO A 21 2.33 -4.72 15.29
CA PRO A 21 3.43 -5.39 14.58
C PRO A 21 3.22 -5.31 13.06
N MET A 22 4.32 -5.14 12.32
CA MET A 22 4.28 -5.05 10.86
C MET A 22 5.63 -5.45 10.26
N ASP A 23 5.59 -6.04 9.07
CA ASP A 23 6.77 -6.50 8.34
C ASP A 23 6.51 -6.50 6.81
N PHE A 24 7.57 -6.72 6.02
CA PHE A 24 7.46 -6.62 4.56
C PHE A 24 6.77 -7.82 3.89
N SER A 25 6.74 -9.01 4.50
CA SER A 25 5.95 -10.11 3.94
C SER A 25 4.45 -9.86 4.16
N THR A 26 4.06 -9.34 5.32
CA THR A 26 2.68 -8.89 5.58
C THR A 26 2.24 -7.79 4.62
N ILE A 27 3.08 -6.78 4.40
CA ILE A 27 2.79 -5.71 3.42
C ILE A 27 2.63 -6.28 2.01
N LYS A 28 3.53 -7.16 1.58
CA LYS A 28 3.46 -7.81 0.27
C LYS A 28 2.15 -8.59 0.11
N ASN A 29 1.79 -9.41 1.10
CA ASN A 29 0.57 -10.21 1.06
C ASN A 29 -0.68 -9.33 0.95
N GLN A 30 -0.75 -8.21 1.69
CA GLN A 30 -1.86 -7.26 1.58
C GLN A 30 -1.91 -6.53 0.22
N MET A 31 -0.75 -6.28 -0.41
CA MET A 31 -0.71 -5.72 -1.77
C MET A 31 -1.21 -6.71 -2.83
N GLU A 32 -0.97 -8.00 -2.63
CA GLU A 32 -1.30 -9.06 -3.59
C GLU A 32 -2.69 -9.68 -3.36
N ALA A 33 -3.40 -9.27 -2.30
CA ALA A 33 -4.73 -9.75 -1.96
C ALA A 33 -5.76 -9.43 -3.05
N ARG A 34 -6.53 -10.44 -3.46
CA ARG A 34 -7.53 -10.35 -4.55
C ARG A 34 -8.98 -10.44 -4.08
N ASP A 35 -9.18 -10.71 -2.80
CA ASP A 35 -10.49 -10.90 -2.16
C ASP A 35 -11.09 -9.60 -1.61
N GLY A 36 -10.44 -8.46 -1.87
CA GLY A 36 -10.85 -7.14 -1.39
C GLY A 36 -10.42 -6.82 0.05
N THR A 37 -9.62 -7.68 0.70
CA THR A 37 -9.05 -7.44 2.03
C THR A 37 -7.74 -6.65 2.02
N GLY A 38 -7.16 -6.43 0.83
CA GLY A 38 -5.91 -5.71 0.66
C GLY A 38 -6.02 -4.19 0.83
N TYR A 39 -4.91 -3.50 0.56
CA TYR A 39 -4.85 -2.05 0.64
C TYR A 39 -5.81 -1.38 -0.35
N LYS A 40 -6.53 -0.36 0.11
CA LYS A 40 -7.45 0.42 -0.74
C LYS A 40 -6.75 1.45 -1.59
N ASN A 41 -5.58 1.89 -1.14
CA ASN A 41 -4.78 2.89 -1.83
C ASN A 41 -3.31 2.79 -1.42
N VAL A 42 -2.45 3.40 -2.24
CA VAL A 42 -0.99 3.39 -2.01
C VAL A 42 -0.58 4.07 -0.69
N ARG A 43 -1.38 5.00 -0.15
CA ARG A 43 -1.04 5.72 1.09
C ARG A 43 -1.12 4.80 2.31
N GLU A 44 -2.07 3.87 2.34
CA GLU A 44 -2.19 2.84 3.38
C GLU A 44 -0.96 1.92 3.39
N MET A 45 -0.57 1.41 2.22
CA MET A 45 0.65 0.61 2.07
C MET A 45 1.90 1.37 2.54
N CYS A 46 2.03 2.65 2.17
CA CYS A 46 3.14 3.47 2.65
C CYS A 46 3.09 3.75 4.15
N ALA A 47 1.90 3.80 4.76
CA ALA A 47 1.78 3.95 6.21
C ALA A 47 2.36 2.73 6.92
N ASP A 48 2.08 1.52 6.42
CA ASP A 48 2.59 0.28 6.99
C ASP A 48 4.09 0.09 6.73
N VAL A 49 4.63 0.52 5.58
CA VAL A 49 6.09 0.59 5.38
C VAL A 49 6.77 1.49 6.42
N ARG A 50 6.21 2.67 6.70
CA ARG A 50 6.73 3.56 7.76
C ARG A 50 6.61 2.92 9.13
N LEU A 51 5.54 2.15 9.37
CA LEU A 51 5.30 1.48 10.64
C LEU A 51 6.36 0.42 10.93
N VAL A 52 6.83 -0.35 9.95
CA VAL A 52 7.95 -1.30 10.10
C VAL A 52 9.16 -0.61 10.74
N PHE A 53 9.58 0.52 10.17
CA PHE A 53 10.74 1.26 10.68
C PHE A 53 10.46 1.95 12.02
N LYS A 54 9.26 2.51 12.22
CA LYS A 54 8.87 3.12 13.49
C LYS A 54 8.84 2.11 14.63
N ASN A 55 8.33 0.90 14.41
CA ASN A 55 8.34 -0.17 15.40
C ASN A 55 9.76 -0.60 15.74
N ALA A 56 10.62 -0.76 14.73
CA ALA A 56 12.03 -1.06 14.96
C ALA A 56 12.72 0.03 15.80
N MET A 57 12.48 1.31 15.52
CA MET A 57 13.04 2.41 16.31
C MET A 57 12.40 2.53 17.71
N LYS A 58 11.11 2.21 17.87
CA LYS A 58 10.39 2.26 19.16
C LYS A 58 10.88 1.19 20.12
N TYR A 59 11.12 -0.02 19.60
CA TYR A 59 11.51 -1.17 20.41
C TYR A 59 13.01 -1.19 20.74
N ASN A 60 13.86 -0.78 19.79
CA ASN A 60 15.32 -0.89 19.95
C ASN A 60 15.93 0.42 20.45
N ASP A 61 16.93 0.31 21.33
CA ASP A 61 17.69 1.45 21.87
C ASP A 61 18.24 2.34 20.74
N ALA A 62 18.24 3.66 20.96
CA ALA A 62 18.65 4.64 19.95
C ALA A 62 20.09 4.47 19.44
N LYS A 63 20.96 3.82 20.22
CA LYS A 63 22.35 3.53 19.87
C LYS A 63 22.53 2.15 19.22
N SER A 64 21.50 1.30 19.22
CA SER A 64 21.55 -0.01 18.57
C SER A 64 21.64 0.11 17.06
N ASP A 65 22.32 -0.84 16.43
CA ASP A 65 22.43 -0.91 14.97
C ASP A 65 21.04 -1.00 14.31
N VAL A 66 20.11 -1.73 14.91
CA VAL A 66 18.74 -1.88 14.41
C VAL A 66 18.03 -0.53 14.34
N HIS A 67 18.14 0.30 15.39
CA HIS A 67 17.54 1.62 15.40
C HIS A 67 18.17 2.53 14.33
N VAL A 68 19.51 2.56 14.25
CA VAL A 68 20.24 3.40 13.29
C VAL A 68 19.92 3.00 11.85
N MET A 69 19.88 1.69 11.56
CA MET A 69 19.51 1.17 10.26
C MET A 69 18.05 1.50 9.91
N ALA A 70 17.12 1.33 10.85
CA ALA A 70 15.71 1.66 10.63
C ALA A 70 15.50 3.15 10.32
N LYS A 71 16.17 4.04 11.07
CA LYS A 71 16.15 5.48 10.81
C LYS A 71 16.71 5.84 9.43
N THR A 72 17.83 5.23 9.06
CA THR A 72 18.49 5.44 7.76
C THR A 72 17.60 4.98 6.61
N LEU A 73 17.02 3.80 6.71
CA LEU A 73 16.14 3.23 5.69
C LEU A 73 14.83 4.00 5.57
N LEU A 74 14.26 4.49 6.69
CA LEU A 74 13.09 5.36 6.66
C LEU A 74 13.37 6.67 5.91
N GLY A 75 14.54 7.29 6.12
CA GLY A 75 14.96 8.48 5.36
C GLY A 75 15.04 8.21 3.86
N LYS A 76 15.75 7.14 3.46
CA LYS A 76 15.84 6.71 2.05
C LYS A 76 14.48 6.41 1.43
N PHE A 77 13.59 5.79 2.20
CA PHE A 77 12.21 5.54 1.76
C PHE A 77 11.46 6.85 1.52
N GLN A 78 11.56 7.83 2.42
CA GLN A 78 10.91 9.14 2.26
C GLN A 78 11.43 9.90 1.04
N GLU A 79 12.75 9.93 0.82
CA GLU A 79 13.36 10.55 -0.36
C GLU A 79 12.86 9.93 -1.66
N LYS A 80 12.88 8.60 -1.75
CA LYS A 80 12.36 7.88 -2.93
C LYS A 80 10.86 8.09 -3.09
N TRP A 81 10.11 8.11 -2.00
CA TRP A 81 8.66 8.30 -2.03
C TRP A 81 8.28 9.68 -2.57
N LEU A 82 9.01 10.74 -2.22
CA LEU A 82 8.78 12.09 -2.77
C LEU A 82 8.96 12.14 -4.29
N VAL A 83 9.90 11.35 -4.84
CA VAL A 83 10.12 11.24 -6.28
C VAL A 83 9.07 10.35 -6.97
N LEU A 84 8.61 9.30 -6.30
CA LEU A 84 7.65 8.34 -6.87
C LEU A 84 6.21 8.83 -6.80
N LEU A 85 5.84 9.58 -5.75
CA LEU A 85 4.45 10.01 -5.51
C LEU A 85 3.85 10.77 -6.70
N PRO A 86 4.53 11.76 -7.32
CA PRO A 86 3.99 12.44 -8.50
C PRO A 86 3.73 11.49 -9.66
N LYS A 87 4.66 10.54 -9.91
CA LYS A 87 4.52 9.54 -10.99
C LYS A 87 3.34 8.62 -10.75
N VAL A 88 3.18 8.12 -9.52
CA VAL A 88 2.04 7.28 -9.16
C VAL A 88 0.73 8.04 -9.31
N THR A 89 0.71 9.32 -8.92
CA THR A 89 -0.48 10.17 -9.06
C THR A 89 -0.83 10.37 -10.53
N GLU A 90 0.15 10.71 -11.37
CA GLU A 90 -0.03 10.88 -12.81
C GLU A 90 -0.56 9.61 -13.50
N GLU A 91 -0.04 8.43 -13.13
CA GLU A 91 -0.52 7.17 -13.68
C GLU A 91 -1.95 6.83 -13.20
N ILE A 92 -2.32 7.16 -11.96
CA ILE A 92 -3.70 7.04 -11.47
C ILE A 92 -4.62 7.97 -12.28
N ASP A 93 -4.24 9.23 -12.44
CA ASP A 93 -5.03 10.22 -13.18
C ASP A 93 -5.24 9.77 -14.64
N LYS A 94 -4.20 9.22 -15.29
CA LYS A 94 -4.31 8.63 -16.64
C LYS A 94 -5.30 7.48 -16.66
N LEU A 95 -5.26 6.57 -15.69
CA LEU A 95 -6.18 5.44 -15.63
C LEU A 95 -7.62 5.90 -15.42
N ASP A 96 -7.84 6.88 -14.55
CA ASP A 96 -9.17 7.46 -14.31
C ASP A 96 -9.74 8.10 -15.58
N MET A 97 -8.91 8.85 -16.33
CA MET A 97 -9.30 9.40 -17.64
C MET A 97 -9.74 8.30 -18.62
N HIS A 98 -8.93 7.24 -18.78
CA HIS A 98 -9.28 6.13 -19.69
C HIS A 98 -10.53 5.37 -19.25
N LEU A 99 -10.76 5.23 -17.93
CA LEU A 99 -11.95 4.60 -17.39
C LEU A 99 -13.21 5.41 -17.71
N GLU A 100 -13.15 6.74 -17.63
CA GLU A 100 -14.27 7.60 -18.02
C GLU A 100 -14.54 7.54 -19.53
N GLU A 101 -13.50 7.55 -20.37
CA GLU A 101 -13.68 7.38 -21.83
C GLU A 101 -14.32 6.03 -22.19
N LEU A 102 -13.90 4.95 -21.51
CA LEU A 102 -14.49 3.63 -21.69
C LEU A 102 -15.95 3.62 -21.24
N ARG A 103 -16.25 4.27 -20.11
CA ARG A 103 -17.61 4.40 -19.57
C ARG A 103 -18.52 5.12 -20.57
N GLU A 104 -18.08 6.24 -21.14
CA GLU A 104 -18.83 6.97 -22.17
C GLU A 104 -19.06 6.12 -23.42
N THR A 105 -18.03 5.39 -23.85
CA THR A 105 -18.10 4.47 -25.00
C THR A 105 -19.16 3.39 -24.78
N ILE A 106 -19.18 2.78 -23.58
CA ILE A 106 -20.18 1.78 -23.21
C ILE A 106 -21.58 2.39 -23.23
N VAL A 107 -21.77 3.55 -22.60
CA VAL A 107 -23.07 4.24 -22.57
C VAL A 107 -23.58 4.53 -23.99
N ARG A 108 -22.71 5.01 -24.88
CA ARG A 108 -23.07 5.28 -26.28
C ARG A 108 -23.48 4.01 -27.02
N LYS A 109 -22.73 2.91 -26.85
CA LYS A 109 -23.07 1.61 -27.44
C LYS A 109 -24.38 1.06 -26.90
N CYS A 110 -24.64 1.17 -25.59
CA CYS A 110 -25.91 0.77 -24.99
C CYS A 110 -27.09 1.55 -25.58
N ARG A 111 -26.95 2.87 -25.73
CA ARG A 111 -27.99 3.70 -26.35
C ARG A 111 -28.28 3.28 -27.79
N PHE A 112 -27.24 3.02 -28.57
CA PHE A 112 -27.39 2.55 -29.95
C PHE A 112 -28.12 1.20 -30.04
N VAL A 113 -27.81 0.25 -29.15
CA VAL A 113 -28.53 -1.03 -29.09
C VAL A 113 -30.00 -0.84 -28.72
N GLN A 114 -30.30 0.06 -27.79
CA GLN A 114 -31.68 0.39 -27.42
C GLN A 114 -32.46 1.00 -28.59
N GLU A 115 -31.84 1.93 -29.32
CA GLU A 115 -32.45 2.54 -30.52
C GLU A 115 -32.72 1.50 -31.61
N LEU A 116 -31.79 0.58 -31.88
CA LEU A 116 -32.00 -0.52 -32.83
C LEU A 116 -33.13 -1.46 -32.39
N ALA A 117 -33.24 -1.78 -31.10
CA ALA A 117 -34.30 -2.64 -30.59
C ALA A 117 -35.69 -2.00 -30.77
N VAL A 118 -35.79 -0.66 -30.71
CA VAL A 118 -37.03 0.07 -30.97
C VAL A 118 -37.40 0.08 -32.46
N VAL A 119 -36.41 0.09 -33.36
CA VAL A 119 -36.66 0.10 -34.82
C VAL A 119 -37.02 -1.29 -35.36
N CYS A 120 -36.47 -2.35 -34.76
CA CYS A 120 -36.66 -3.73 -35.24
C CYS A 120 -37.82 -4.49 -34.58
N GLY A 121 -38.57 -3.89 -33.65
CA GLY A 121 -39.73 -4.47 -32.96
C GLY A 121 -41.01 -3.74 -33.29
#